data_AF-A0A8T2AW66-F1
#
_entry.id   AF-A0A8T2AW66-F1
#
_cell.length_a   1.000
_cell.length_b   1.000
_cell.length_c   1.000
_cell.angle_alpha   90.00
_cell.angle_beta   90.00
_cell.angle_gamma   90.00
#
_symmetry.space_group_name_H-M   'P 1'
#
loop_
_entity.id
_entity.type
_entity.pdbx_description
1 polymer ?
#
loop_
_entity_poly.entity_id
_entity_poly.type
_entity_poly.pdbx_seq_one_letter_code
_entity_poly.pdbx_strand_id
1 'polypeptide(L)'
;MNIPEVAFQVLVRLPLKSLARFRSVCREWKLLIDSEFFRDYFISLNSSSVSWSIIQTRHHILSLDIVGHHGCKTWGLTRFPGSFVSFFAETTIRKLQVLACTDGLVLLYAEASDGTPMHYVGSPLFQEWFQIPLPPYIHLQDDVGLRDHKRFNDSGLVTKMQSGTVVSYKVVWLIAHAFAKVDFGIYSSDTGEWEIKNVTCLHSAFWFSHQKSIALNGILHWICNFNTSFVAYDFYGGHDDDACDIIHFPDSGKDDELRCFRRTLSTSEGSIVYFNEFGENANRRLRVWRLVKYTDGPEAWQLFREVSLVSLMESGIYYFPVVMHPLKSEIIYLWSRNKKGMVLFNLRTHVFSLHKESEDETKCMDGCTLSFNRCSEYMESMYGYFFPSSYGGTNCLFASQYVLPRWLHRLPRPQPS
;
A
#
# COMPACT_ATOMS: atom_id res chain seq x y z
N MET A 1 -18.82 33.17 -12.71
CA MET A 1 -18.58 33.49 -11.29
C MET A 1 -17.13 33.93 -11.16
N ASN A 2 -16.86 35.24 -11.07
CA ASN A 2 -15.50 35.79 -11.02
C ASN A 2 -14.96 35.68 -9.59
N ILE A 3 -14.42 34.53 -9.22
CA ILE A 3 -13.43 34.51 -8.14
C ILE A 3 -12.24 35.32 -8.67
N PRO A 4 -11.75 36.36 -7.98
CA PRO A 4 -10.60 37.11 -8.46
C PRO A 4 -9.46 36.14 -8.74
N GLU A 5 -8.82 36.24 -9.91
CA GLU A 5 -7.70 35.38 -10.32
C GLU A 5 -6.62 35.29 -9.21
N VAL A 6 -6.46 36.37 -8.46
CA VAL A 6 -5.63 36.46 -7.25
C VAL A 6 -6.00 35.41 -6.19
N ALA A 7 -7.28 35.20 -5.89
CA ALA A 7 -7.72 34.24 -4.90
C ALA A 7 -7.40 32.80 -5.34
N PHE A 8 -7.55 32.47 -6.63
CA PHE A 8 -7.13 31.17 -7.15
C PHE A 8 -5.62 30.94 -6.95
N GLN A 9 -4.79 31.92 -7.35
CA GLN A 9 -3.34 31.85 -7.23
C GLN A 9 -2.85 31.76 -5.78
N VAL A 10 -3.59 32.36 -4.84
CA VAL A 10 -3.32 32.22 -3.40
C VAL A 10 -3.72 30.84 -2.91
N LEU A 11 -4.96 30.42 -3.18
CA LEU A 11 -5.51 29.16 -2.67
C LEU A 11 -4.67 27.96 -3.09
N VAL A 12 -4.26 27.89 -4.35
CA VAL A 12 -3.55 26.71 -4.87
C VAL A 12 -2.13 26.50 -4.32
N ARG A 13 -1.59 27.52 -3.64
CA ARG A 13 -0.29 27.44 -2.94
C ARG A 13 -0.44 27.05 -1.47
N LEU A 14 -1.65 26.95 -0.96
CA LEU A 14 -1.91 26.59 0.43
C LEU A 14 -1.91 25.07 0.61
N PRO A 15 -1.44 24.57 1.77
CA PRO A 15 -1.57 23.15 2.09
C PRO A 15 -3.03 22.68 2.12
N LEU A 16 -3.26 21.41 1.78
CA LEU A 16 -4.59 20.78 1.79
C LEU A 16 -5.32 20.93 3.12
N LYS A 17 -4.61 20.96 4.26
CA LYS A 17 -5.20 21.23 5.57
C LYS A 17 -5.89 22.60 5.63
N SER A 18 -5.28 23.63 5.05
CA SER A 18 -5.87 24.98 4.99
C SER A 18 -7.03 25.00 4.01
N LEU A 19 -6.86 24.39 2.83
CA LEU A 19 -7.91 24.27 1.82
C LEU A 19 -9.16 23.57 2.36
N ALA A 20 -8.99 22.50 3.16
CA ALA A 20 -10.09 21.81 3.82
C ALA A 20 -10.94 22.73 4.70
N ARG A 21 -10.33 23.68 5.40
CA ARG A 21 -11.04 24.70 6.21
C ARG A 21 -11.70 25.75 5.34
N PHE A 22 -11.03 26.14 4.26
CA PHE A 22 -11.48 27.17 3.33
C PHE A 22 -12.69 26.74 2.49
N ARG A 23 -12.89 25.44 2.29
CA ARG A 23 -14.14 24.88 1.75
C ARG A 23 -15.39 25.25 2.58
N SER A 24 -15.22 25.61 3.85
CA SER A 24 -16.33 25.97 4.74
C SER A 24 -16.61 27.48 4.80
N VAL A 25 -15.82 28.31 4.10
CA VAL A 25 -15.94 29.79 4.16
C VAL A 25 -17.13 30.29 3.34
N CYS A 26 -17.24 29.85 2.08
CA CYS A 26 -18.36 30.18 1.19
C CYS A 26 -18.54 29.11 0.09
N ARG A 27 -19.69 29.14 -0.58
CA ARG A 27 -20.05 28.15 -1.62
C ARG A 27 -19.11 28.25 -2.84
N GLU A 28 -18.75 29.46 -3.21
CA GLU A 28 -17.85 29.80 -4.31
C GLU A 28 -16.49 29.10 -4.12
N TRP A 29 -15.92 29.24 -2.94
CA TRP A 29 -14.61 28.63 -2.61
C TRP A 29 -14.70 27.12 -2.54
N LYS A 30 -15.78 26.58 -1.98
CA LYS A 30 -16.03 25.14 -2.01
C LYS A 30 -16.05 24.60 -3.44
N LEU A 31 -16.84 25.21 -4.32
CA LEU A 31 -16.96 24.79 -5.72
C LEU A 31 -15.63 24.90 -6.46
N LEU A 32 -14.85 25.95 -6.22
CA LEU A 32 -13.52 26.09 -6.80
C LEU A 32 -12.57 25.00 -6.33
N ILE A 33 -12.44 24.81 -5.00
CA ILE A 33 -11.50 23.84 -4.42
C ILE A 33 -11.87 22.40 -4.80
N ASP A 34 -13.17 22.09 -4.89
CA ASP A 34 -13.66 20.76 -5.27
C ASP A 34 -13.57 20.52 -6.80
N SER A 35 -13.33 21.56 -7.62
CA SER A 35 -13.22 21.43 -9.08
C SER A 35 -12.01 20.62 -9.54
N GLU A 36 -12.16 19.94 -10.68
CA GLU A 36 -11.07 19.22 -11.35
C GLU A 36 -9.93 20.16 -11.74
N PHE A 37 -10.24 21.30 -12.35
CA PHE A 37 -9.26 22.30 -12.74
C PHE A 37 -8.37 22.76 -11.59
N PHE A 38 -8.95 23.07 -10.42
CA PHE A 38 -8.18 23.47 -9.25
C PHE A 38 -7.27 22.34 -8.76
N ARG A 39 -7.77 21.11 -8.75
CA ARG A 39 -7.04 19.94 -8.28
C ARG A 39 -5.88 19.59 -9.19
N ASP A 40 -6.06 19.61 -10.51
CA ASP A 40 -4.99 19.33 -11.47
C ASP A 40 -3.89 20.39 -11.36
N TYR A 41 -4.28 21.66 -11.26
CA TYR A 41 -3.32 22.75 -11.05
C TYR A 41 -2.60 22.61 -9.69
N PHE A 42 -3.33 22.28 -8.62
CA PHE A 42 -2.76 22.00 -7.30
C PHE A 42 -1.74 20.87 -7.32
N ILE A 43 -2.07 19.74 -7.94
CA ILE A 43 -1.19 18.57 -8.04
C ILE A 43 0.06 18.90 -8.85
N SER A 44 -0.09 19.66 -9.95
CA SER A 44 1.06 20.07 -10.77
C SER A 44 2.07 20.90 -9.96
N LEU A 45 1.58 21.84 -9.14
CA LEU A 45 2.40 22.72 -8.31
C LEU A 45 2.94 22.04 -7.05
N ASN A 46 2.21 21.10 -6.47
CA ASN A 46 2.53 20.46 -5.18
C ASN A 46 2.95 19.00 -5.32
N SER A 47 3.49 18.63 -6.48
CA SER A 47 3.95 17.26 -6.80
C SER A 47 5.24 16.85 -6.07
N SER A 48 5.91 17.77 -5.37
CA SER A 48 7.27 17.57 -4.86
C SER A 48 7.37 16.69 -3.60
N SER A 49 6.28 16.46 -2.87
CA SER A 49 6.29 15.73 -1.61
C SER A 49 4.94 15.07 -1.31
N VAL A 50 4.94 13.92 -0.65
CA VAL A 50 3.72 13.30 -0.11
C VAL A 50 4.05 12.63 1.21
N SER A 51 3.16 12.75 2.18
CA SER A 51 3.29 12.00 3.44
C SER A 51 2.77 10.58 3.25
N TRP A 52 3.47 9.61 3.81
CA TRP A 52 3.10 8.20 3.77
C TRP A 52 3.62 7.47 5.01
N SER A 53 3.08 6.30 5.31
CA SER A 53 3.51 5.44 6.41
C SER A 53 3.62 3.99 5.95
N ILE A 54 4.48 3.22 6.62
CA ILE A 54 4.45 1.76 6.60
C ILE A 54 3.63 1.32 7.81
N ILE A 55 2.44 0.77 7.54
CA ILE A 55 1.47 0.38 8.56
C ILE A 55 1.56 -1.13 8.78
N GLN A 56 1.70 -1.57 10.03
CA GLN A 56 1.72 -2.98 10.40
C GLN A 56 0.34 -3.62 10.20
N THR A 57 0.30 -4.79 9.58
CA THR A 57 -0.94 -5.54 9.32
C THR A 57 -1.09 -6.78 10.21
N ARG A 58 -0.23 -6.95 11.23
CA ARG A 58 -0.29 -8.05 12.22
C ARG A 58 -0.78 -7.57 13.58
N HIS A 59 -1.41 -8.50 14.31
CA HIS A 59 -1.93 -8.31 15.66
C HIS A 59 -0.82 -8.24 16.72
N HIS A 60 0.02 -7.21 16.69
CA HIS A 60 0.97 -7.00 17.78
C HIS A 60 1.22 -5.50 17.98
N ILE A 61 0.76 -5.02 19.14
CA ILE A 61 1.26 -3.85 19.88
C ILE A 61 0.72 -2.46 19.44
N LEU A 62 0.63 -1.60 20.46
CA LEU A 62 0.08 -0.25 20.64
C LEU A 62 0.26 0.79 19.51
N SER A 63 1.07 0.54 18.48
CA SER A 63 1.32 1.47 17.38
C SER A 63 1.13 0.82 16.01
N LEU A 64 0.23 1.38 15.21
CA LEU A 64 -0.08 0.89 13.87
C LEU A 64 1.01 1.25 12.84
N ASP A 65 1.71 2.37 13.04
CA ASP A 65 2.79 2.82 12.15
C ASP A 65 4.15 2.31 12.62
N ILE A 66 4.93 1.78 11.67
CA ILE A 66 6.32 1.35 11.87
C ILE A 66 7.28 2.47 11.44
N VAL A 67 6.96 3.11 10.32
CA VAL A 67 7.71 4.21 9.72
C VAL A 67 6.72 5.26 9.26
N GLY A 68 6.97 6.52 9.61
CA GLY A 68 6.18 7.67 9.18
C GLY A 68 7.04 8.67 8.40
N HIS A 69 6.63 9.00 7.17
CA HIS A 69 7.15 10.11 6.40
C HIS A 69 6.14 11.26 6.42
N HIS A 70 6.51 12.38 7.06
CA HIS A 70 5.59 13.48 7.39
C HIS A 70 6.28 14.85 7.34
N GLY A 71 5.54 15.92 7.68
CA GLY A 71 6.05 17.29 7.54
C GLY A 71 6.06 17.79 6.09
N CYS A 72 5.43 17.06 5.17
CA CYS A 72 5.38 17.43 3.76
C CYS A 72 4.42 18.59 3.49
N LYS A 73 4.80 19.44 2.53
CA LYS A 73 4.11 20.71 2.23
C LYS A 73 2.68 20.51 1.75
N THR A 74 2.44 19.44 0.99
CA THR A 74 1.15 19.15 0.32
C THR A 74 -0.01 19.16 1.30
N TRP A 75 0.15 18.50 2.45
CA TRP A 75 -0.85 18.54 3.53
C TRP A 75 -0.54 19.56 4.61
N GLY A 76 0.73 19.86 4.86
CA GLY A 76 1.13 20.73 5.97
C GLY A 76 0.82 20.10 7.33
N LEU A 77 0.86 18.77 7.41
CA LEU A 77 0.67 18.02 8.64
C LEU A 77 2.03 17.71 9.27
N THR A 78 2.12 17.96 10.57
CA THR A 78 3.31 17.66 11.37
C THR A 78 3.32 16.24 11.90
N ARG A 79 2.16 15.61 12.05
CA ARG A 79 2.01 14.23 12.54
C ARG A 79 2.12 13.22 11.40
N PHE A 80 2.58 12.02 11.74
CA PHE A 80 2.63 10.90 10.79
C PHE A 80 1.23 10.32 10.49
N PRO A 81 1.01 9.80 9.28
CA PRO A 81 -0.30 9.32 8.81
C PRO A 81 -1.04 8.30 9.70
N GLY A 82 -0.37 7.35 10.35
CA GLY A 82 -1.05 6.37 11.20
C GLY A 82 -1.42 6.89 12.59
N SER A 83 -0.94 8.06 13.01
CA SER A 83 -1.47 8.73 14.20
C SER A 83 -2.96 9.05 14.09
N PHE A 84 -3.49 9.13 12.86
CA PHE A 84 -4.90 9.40 12.60
C PHE A 84 -5.80 8.18 12.78
N VAL A 85 -5.24 6.98 12.98
CA VAL A 85 -6.01 5.75 13.25
C VAL A 85 -6.25 5.57 14.77
N SER A 86 -5.83 6.53 15.61
CA SER A 86 -5.92 6.46 17.08
C SER A 86 -7.34 6.43 17.64
N PHE A 87 -8.36 6.79 16.84
CA PHE A 87 -9.77 6.80 17.27
C PHE A 87 -10.23 5.45 17.87
N PHE A 88 -9.73 4.33 17.34
CA PHE A 88 -10.09 3.00 17.84
C PHE A 88 -9.53 2.69 19.24
N ALA A 89 -8.61 3.51 19.77
CA ALA A 89 -8.14 3.40 21.16
C ALA A 89 -9.19 3.85 22.19
N GLU A 90 -10.20 4.64 21.78
CA GLU A 90 -11.26 5.15 22.65
C GLU A 90 -12.48 4.22 22.73
N THR A 91 -12.51 3.16 21.90
CA THR A 91 -13.61 2.19 21.82
C THR A 91 -13.27 0.89 22.57
N THR A 92 -14.28 0.15 23.01
CA THR A 92 -14.17 -1.19 23.61
C THR A 92 -13.79 -2.26 22.57
N ILE A 93 -12.65 -2.07 21.90
CA ILE A 93 -12.11 -2.97 20.89
C ILE A 93 -11.03 -3.81 21.54
N ARG A 94 -11.22 -5.13 21.48
CA ARG A 94 -10.26 -6.12 21.98
C ARG A 94 -9.08 -6.29 21.02
N LYS A 95 -9.34 -6.20 19.71
CA LYS A 95 -8.37 -6.47 18.65
C LYS A 95 -8.59 -5.53 17.47
N LEU A 96 -7.52 -4.94 16.94
CA LEU A 96 -7.55 -4.11 15.75
C LEU A 96 -6.48 -4.59 14.76
N GLN A 97 -6.79 -4.60 13.48
CA GLN A 97 -5.87 -4.99 12.42
C GLN A 97 -6.14 -4.19 11.15
N VAL A 98 -5.07 -3.68 10.56
CA VAL A 98 -5.12 -3.11 9.20
C VAL A 98 -5.01 -4.25 8.20
N LEU A 99 -6.02 -4.38 7.33
CA LEU A 99 -6.09 -5.43 6.33
C LEU A 99 -5.50 -4.98 4.99
N ALA A 100 -5.80 -3.75 4.56
CA ALA A 100 -5.33 -3.18 3.30
C ALA A 100 -5.36 -1.64 3.34
N CYS A 101 -4.53 -1.00 2.52
CA CYS A 101 -4.47 0.45 2.34
C CYS A 101 -4.43 0.78 0.84
N THR A 102 -5.17 1.77 0.40
CA THR A 102 -5.12 2.25 -0.99
C THR A 102 -5.71 3.65 -1.12
N ASP A 103 -5.11 4.52 -1.93
CA ASP A 103 -5.60 5.86 -2.28
C ASP A 103 -6.08 6.75 -1.11
N GLY A 104 -5.48 6.60 0.08
CA GLY A 104 -5.86 7.33 1.29
C GLY A 104 -7.02 6.73 2.09
N LEU A 105 -7.48 5.54 1.71
CA LEU A 105 -8.41 4.70 2.43
C LEU A 105 -7.70 3.53 3.12
N VAL A 106 -8.30 3.06 4.21
CA VAL A 106 -7.83 1.94 5.01
C VAL A 106 -8.99 0.98 5.27
N LEU A 107 -8.75 -0.31 5.06
CA LEU A 107 -9.63 -1.40 5.47
C LEU A 107 -9.13 -1.96 6.80
N LEU A 108 -10.02 -2.01 7.79
CA LEU A 108 -9.75 -2.49 9.13
C LEU A 108 -10.62 -3.68 9.51
N TYR A 109 -10.04 -4.60 10.25
CA TYR A 109 -10.73 -5.57 11.08
C TYR A 109 -10.66 -5.10 12.54
N ALA A 110 -11.78 -5.12 13.22
CA ALA A 110 -11.91 -4.90 14.64
C ALA A 110 -12.69 -6.04 15.29
N GLU A 111 -12.32 -6.40 16.52
CA GLU A 111 -13.06 -7.33 17.37
C GLU A 111 -13.55 -6.57 18.60
N ALA A 112 -14.86 -6.53 18.82
CA ALA A 112 -15.44 -5.96 20.03
C ALA A 112 -15.09 -6.81 21.26
N SER A 113 -15.29 -6.26 22.47
CA SER A 113 -15.02 -6.97 23.72
C SER A 113 -15.79 -8.29 23.89
N ASP A 114 -16.95 -8.42 23.26
CA ASP A 114 -17.77 -9.64 23.24
C ASP A 114 -17.29 -10.68 22.19
N GLY A 115 -16.25 -10.33 21.41
CA GLY A 115 -15.72 -11.16 20.33
C GLY A 115 -16.39 -10.93 18.97
N THR A 116 -17.33 -9.99 18.84
CA THR A 116 -18.02 -9.71 17.58
C THR A 116 -17.06 -9.09 16.57
N PRO A 117 -16.87 -9.71 15.38
CA PRO A 117 -16.00 -9.17 14.34
C PRO A 117 -16.70 -8.04 13.57
N MET A 118 -15.97 -6.98 13.29
CA MET A 118 -16.44 -5.80 12.58
C MET A 118 -15.40 -5.38 11.54
N HIS A 119 -15.87 -5.01 10.34
CA HIS A 119 -15.01 -4.52 9.28
C HIS A 119 -15.35 -3.07 8.96
N TYR A 120 -14.32 -2.24 8.81
CA TYR A 120 -14.48 -0.83 8.52
C TYR A 120 -13.65 -0.44 7.30
N VAL A 121 -14.23 0.36 6.40
CA VAL A 121 -13.45 1.16 5.44
C VAL A 121 -13.51 2.60 5.89
N GLY A 122 -12.40 3.31 5.82
CA GLY A 122 -12.41 4.72 6.13
C GLY A 122 -11.17 5.48 5.71
N SER A 123 -11.26 6.79 5.84
CA SER A 123 -10.11 7.66 5.74
C SER A 123 -9.68 8.08 7.15
N PRO A 124 -8.54 7.58 7.66
CA PRO A 124 -7.99 8.02 8.94
C PRO A 124 -7.88 9.54 9.02
N LEU A 125 -7.44 10.15 7.91
CA LEU A 125 -7.20 11.58 7.84
C LEU A 125 -8.45 12.43 8.08
N PHE A 126 -9.59 12.01 7.52
CA PHE A 126 -10.87 12.69 7.71
C PHE A 126 -11.66 12.16 8.91
N GLN A 127 -11.17 11.11 9.57
CA GLN A 127 -11.88 10.38 10.62
C GLN A 127 -13.28 9.92 10.18
N GLU A 128 -13.41 9.62 8.89
CA GLU A 128 -14.64 9.10 8.30
C GLU A 128 -14.52 7.59 8.16
N TRP A 129 -15.39 6.86 8.87
CA TRP A 129 -15.43 5.40 8.86
C TRP A 129 -16.82 4.92 8.46
N PHE A 130 -16.87 3.82 7.73
CA PHE A 130 -18.07 3.11 7.35
C PHE A 130 -17.92 1.64 7.74
N GLN A 131 -18.85 1.16 8.56
CA GLN A 131 -18.91 -0.25 8.94
C GLN A 131 -19.53 -1.04 7.78
N ILE A 132 -18.76 -2.00 7.24
CA ILE A 132 -19.24 -2.85 6.16
C ILE A 132 -20.23 -3.86 6.74
N PRO A 133 -21.39 -4.09 6.11
CA PRO A 133 -22.27 -5.19 6.49
C PRO A 133 -21.55 -6.52 6.35
N LEU A 134 -21.88 -7.51 7.17
CA LEU A 134 -21.40 -8.87 6.97
C LEU A 134 -22.06 -9.46 5.70
N PRO A 135 -21.34 -10.24 4.88
CA PRO A 135 -21.95 -10.88 3.73
C PRO A 135 -23.05 -11.87 4.16
N PRO A 136 -24.17 -11.93 3.42
CA PRO A 136 -25.35 -12.72 3.80
C PRO A 136 -25.07 -14.24 3.85
N TYR A 137 -24.12 -14.73 3.05
CA TYR A 137 -23.76 -16.15 2.98
C TYR A 137 -22.94 -16.66 4.18
N ILE A 138 -22.52 -15.78 5.08
CA ILE A 138 -21.76 -16.16 6.27
C ILE A 138 -22.66 -16.76 7.36
N HIS A 139 -23.98 -16.54 7.30
CA HIS A 139 -24.93 -17.08 8.28
C HIS A 139 -25.28 -18.57 8.11
N LEU A 140 -24.80 -19.21 7.04
CA LEU A 140 -25.05 -20.62 6.76
C LEU A 140 -23.91 -21.47 7.34
N GLN A 141 -24.08 -21.89 8.61
CA GLN A 141 -23.26 -22.90 9.31
C GLN A 141 -21.78 -22.51 9.56
N ASP A 142 -21.51 -21.92 10.74
CA ASP A 142 -20.33 -22.14 11.62
C ASP A 142 -19.86 -20.86 12.32
N ASP A 143 -20.37 -20.59 13.52
CA ASP A 143 -19.93 -19.51 14.42
C ASP A 143 -18.44 -19.60 14.85
N VAL A 144 -17.80 -20.74 14.59
CA VAL A 144 -16.41 -21.02 15.00
C VAL A 144 -15.40 -20.62 13.91
N GLY A 145 -15.75 -20.74 12.63
CA GLY A 145 -14.84 -20.48 11.52
C GLY A 145 -14.53 -18.99 11.28
N LEU A 146 -15.48 -18.12 11.63
CA LEU A 146 -15.34 -16.66 11.51
C LEU A 146 -14.32 -16.09 12.52
N ARG A 147 -14.30 -16.66 13.74
CA ARG A 147 -13.40 -16.24 14.83
C ARG A 147 -11.92 -16.49 14.48
N ASP A 148 -11.64 -17.48 13.64
CA ASP A 148 -10.29 -17.92 13.30
C ASP A 148 -9.76 -17.41 11.95
N HIS A 149 -10.50 -16.59 11.19
CA HIS A 149 -10.13 -16.18 9.82
C HIS A 149 -9.81 -17.37 8.88
N LYS A 150 -10.27 -18.59 9.22
CA LYS A 150 -9.86 -19.83 8.54
C LYS A 150 -10.43 -19.99 7.13
N ARG A 151 -11.51 -19.26 6.77
CA ARG A 151 -12.15 -19.34 5.45
C ARG A 151 -11.64 -18.29 4.44
N PHE A 152 -11.00 -17.21 4.91
CA PHE A 152 -10.52 -16.14 4.03
C PHE A 152 -9.01 -16.13 4.01
N ASN A 153 -8.43 -16.50 2.86
CA ASN A 153 -6.98 -16.58 2.72
C ASN A 153 -6.32 -15.20 2.62
N ASP A 154 -7.03 -14.20 2.10
CA ASP A 154 -6.59 -12.81 2.04
C ASP A 154 -7.76 -11.82 1.92
N SER A 155 -7.48 -10.54 2.17
CA SER A 155 -8.41 -9.42 1.97
C SER A 155 -7.74 -8.30 1.19
N GLY A 156 -8.50 -7.67 0.29
CA GLY A 156 -8.07 -6.53 -0.51
C GLY A 156 -9.03 -5.36 -0.40
N LEU A 157 -8.50 -4.16 -0.65
CA LEU A 157 -9.27 -2.94 -0.82
C LEU A 157 -8.83 -2.30 -2.13
N VAL A 158 -9.76 -1.99 -3.01
CA VAL A 158 -9.47 -1.43 -4.32
C VAL A 158 -10.39 -0.27 -4.64
N THR A 159 -9.85 0.82 -5.18
CA THR A 159 -10.63 2.04 -5.45
C THR A 159 -10.80 2.29 -6.95
N LYS A 160 -11.88 2.99 -7.30
CA LYS A 160 -12.05 3.63 -8.59
C LYS A 160 -11.77 5.11 -8.44
N MET A 161 -10.78 5.58 -9.18
CA MET A 161 -10.41 6.98 -9.24
C MET A 161 -11.09 7.64 -10.44
N GLN A 162 -11.70 8.80 -10.22
CA GLN A 162 -12.16 9.69 -11.29
C GLN A 162 -11.57 11.07 -11.05
N SER A 163 -10.87 11.59 -12.06
CA SER A 163 -10.24 12.90 -12.04
C SER A 163 -9.39 13.14 -10.78
N GLY A 164 -8.66 12.15 -10.27
CA GLY A 164 -7.82 12.29 -9.06
C GLY A 164 -8.57 12.22 -7.72
N THR A 165 -9.81 11.75 -7.70
CA THR A 165 -10.62 11.55 -6.48
C THR A 165 -11.17 10.13 -6.43
N VAL A 166 -11.28 9.55 -5.23
CA VAL A 166 -11.92 8.25 -5.06
C VAL A 166 -13.43 8.44 -5.16
N VAL A 167 -14.05 7.81 -6.15
CA VAL A 167 -15.52 7.86 -6.35
C VAL A 167 -16.22 6.58 -5.91
N SER A 168 -15.51 5.46 -5.87
CA SER A 168 -16.02 4.16 -5.45
C SER A 168 -14.89 3.31 -4.88
N TYR A 169 -15.24 2.38 -4.01
CA TYR A 169 -14.33 1.35 -3.53
C TYR A 169 -15.03 -0.01 -3.50
N LYS A 170 -14.21 -1.06 -3.64
CA LYS A 170 -14.62 -2.44 -3.45
C LYS A 170 -13.75 -3.08 -2.36
N VAL A 171 -14.39 -3.85 -1.49
CA VAL A 171 -13.69 -4.72 -0.53
C VAL A 171 -13.78 -6.14 -1.02
N VAL A 172 -12.64 -6.80 -1.12
CA VAL A 172 -12.50 -8.10 -1.76
C VAL A 172 -12.02 -9.11 -0.74
N TRP A 173 -12.77 -10.20 -0.60
CA TRP A 173 -12.44 -11.34 0.22
C TRP A 173 -12.21 -12.57 -0.66
N LEU A 174 -11.08 -13.23 -0.45
CA LEU A 174 -10.74 -14.47 -1.15
C LEU A 174 -11.34 -15.67 -0.39
N ILE A 175 -12.35 -16.35 -0.95
CA ILE A 175 -13.17 -17.36 -0.25
C ILE A 175 -12.60 -18.80 -0.30
N ALA A 176 -11.55 -19.04 -1.10
CA ALA A 176 -10.88 -20.34 -1.32
C ALA A 176 -11.59 -21.32 -2.30
N HIS A 177 -10.88 -22.39 -2.66
CA HIS A 177 -10.67 -22.90 -4.03
C HIS A 177 -11.43 -24.18 -4.45
N ALA A 178 -11.65 -24.31 -5.76
CA ALA A 178 -11.55 -25.56 -6.52
C ALA A 178 -10.56 -25.37 -7.70
N PHE A 179 -9.94 -26.44 -8.20
CA PHE A 179 -8.87 -26.40 -9.22
C PHE A 179 -9.16 -25.39 -10.36
N ALA A 180 -8.20 -24.49 -10.61
CA ALA A 180 -8.20 -23.43 -11.64
C ALA A 180 -9.24 -22.29 -11.51
N LYS A 181 -10.05 -22.24 -10.44
CA LYS A 181 -11.05 -21.17 -10.25
C LYS A 181 -11.00 -20.57 -8.84
N VAL A 182 -11.16 -19.26 -8.77
CA VAL A 182 -11.16 -18.48 -7.53
C VAL A 182 -12.51 -17.80 -7.34
N ASP A 183 -13.06 -17.86 -6.13
CA ASP A 183 -14.23 -17.08 -5.75
C ASP A 183 -13.83 -15.84 -4.94
N PHE A 184 -14.27 -14.68 -5.42
CA PHE A 184 -14.16 -13.41 -4.72
C PHE A 184 -15.51 -13.02 -4.13
N GLY A 185 -15.57 -12.81 -2.82
CA GLY A 185 -16.63 -12.04 -2.19
C GLY A 185 -16.32 -10.55 -2.32
N ILE A 186 -17.18 -9.79 -2.97
CA ILE A 186 -16.93 -8.39 -3.31
C ILE A 186 -18.05 -7.54 -2.72
N TYR A 187 -17.69 -6.65 -1.80
CA TYR A 187 -18.57 -5.56 -1.37
C TYR A 187 -18.31 -4.34 -2.25
N SER A 188 -19.37 -3.67 -2.72
CA SER A 188 -19.25 -2.42 -3.48
C SER A 188 -19.84 -1.23 -2.72
N SER A 189 -19.11 -0.12 -2.67
CA SER A 189 -19.64 1.13 -2.11
C SER A 189 -20.78 1.73 -2.94
N ASP A 190 -20.89 1.37 -4.21
CA ASP A 190 -21.90 1.91 -5.12
C ASP A 190 -23.28 1.31 -4.86
N THR A 191 -23.32 -0.01 -4.60
CA THR A 191 -24.57 -0.76 -4.35
C THR A 191 -24.85 -0.94 -2.87
N GLY A 192 -23.82 -0.95 -2.03
CA GLY A 192 -23.93 -1.32 -0.62
C GLY A 192 -24.13 -2.81 -0.38
N GLU A 193 -23.93 -3.64 -1.39
CA GLU A 193 -24.21 -5.08 -1.37
C GLU A 193 -22.94 -5.91 -1.61
N TRP A 194 -23.02 -7.18 -1.19
CA TRP A 194 -22.01 -8.20 -1.47
C TRP A 194 -22.42 -9.05 -2.68
N GLU A 195 -21.49 -9.24 -3.61
CA GLU A 195 -21.59 -10.20 -4.70
C GLU A 195 -20.51 -11.28 -4.57
N ILE A 196 -20.79 -12.48 -5.09
CA ILE A 196 -19.77 -13.52 -5.28
C ILE A 196 -19.45 -13.57 -6.76
N LYS A 197 -18.16 -13.41 -7.10
CA LYS A 197 -17.67 -13.51 -8.48
C LYS A 197 -16.72 -14.70 -8.61
N ASN A 198 -17.04 -15.60 -9.54
CA ASN A 198 -16.18 -16.73 -9.91
C ASN A 198 -15.25 -16.30 -11.05
N VAL A 199 -13.94 -16.45 -10.85
CA VAL A 199 -12.91 -16.03 -11.80
C VAL A 199 -12.01 -17.20 -12.14
N THR A 200 -11.67 -17.34 -13.42
CA THR A 200 -10.75 -18.39 -13.87
C THR A 200 -9.31 -17.97 -13.63
N CYS A 201 -8.56 -18.72 -12.82
CA CYS A 201 -7.17 -18.43 -12.49
C CYS A 201 -6.39 -19.75 -12.60
N LEU A 202 -5.82 -19.99 -13.79
CA LEU A 202 -5.23 -21.26 -14.22
C LEU A 202 -4.02 -21.72 -13.38
N HIS A 203 -3.51 -20.86 -12.48
CA HIS A 203 -2.43 -21.17 -11.55
C HIS A 203 -2.91 -21.12 -10.10
N SER A 204 -3.95 -21.92 -9.80
CA SER A 204 -4.53 -22.08 -8.46
C SER A 204 -3.63 -22.79 -7.45
N ALA A 205 -2.41 -23.17 -7.86
CA ALA A 205 -1.48 -23.90 -7.02
C ALA A 205 -1.00 -22.99 -5.88
N PHE A 206 -1.80 -22.96 -4.82
CA PHE A 206 -1.49 -22.46 -3.49
C PHE A 206 -1.42 -20.94 -3.34
N TRP A 207 -2.59 -20.30 -3.31
CA TRP A 207 -2.79 -18.98 -2.70
C TRP A 207 -2.71 -19.08 -1.16
N PHE A 208 -1.60 -19.60 -0.63
CA PHE A 208 -1.26 -19.50 0.78
C PHE A 208 -0.47 -18.21 1.00
N SER A 209 -1.09 -17.08 0.68
CA SER A 209 -0.41 -15.81 0.77
C SER A 209 -0.39 -15.33 2.22
N HIS A 210 0.77 -15.42 2.86
CA HIS A 210 1.07 -14.59 4.03
C HIS A 210 1.24 -13.10 3.64
N GLN A 211 1.35 -12.77 2.36
CA GLN A 211 1.55 -11.41 1.89
C GLN A 211 0.23 -10.71 1.58
N LYS A 212 0.17 -9.41 1.85
CA LYS A 212 -1.00 -8.58 1.58
C LYS A 212 -1.05 -8.15 0.12
N SER A 213 -2.26 -8.09 -0.41
CA SER A 213 -2.51 -7.56 -1.76
C SER A 213 -2.03 -6.12 -1.92
N ILE A 214 -1.56 -5.80 -3.12
CA ILE A 214 -1.24 -4.43 -3.54
C ILE A 214 -2.33 -3.96 -4.49
N ALA A 215 -2.96 -2.84 -4.16
CA ALA A 215 -3.98 -2.23 -4.99
C ALA A 215 -3.41 -1.08 -5.81
N LEU A 216 -3.69 -1.07 -7.11
CA LEU A 216 -3.30 0.02 -8.00
C LEU A 216 -4.28 0.08 -9.19
N ASN A 217 -4.83 1.27 -9.45
CA ASN A 217 -5.67 1.55 -10.62
C ASN A 217 -6.85 0.57 -10.83
N GLY A 218 -7.55 0.20 -9.76
CA GLY A 218 -8.68 -0.74 -9.89
C GLY A 218 -8.29 -2.22 -9.88
N ILE A 219 -6.98 -2.52 -9.89
CA ILE A 219 -6.43 -3.87 -9.96
C ILE A 219 -5.82 -4.26 -8.61
N LEU A 220 -6.13 -5.46 -8.13
CA LEU A 220 -5.42 -6.07 -7.01
C LEU A 220 -4.34 -7.02 -7.53
N HIS A 221 -3.21 -7.03 -6.82
CA HIS A 221 -2.02 -7.80 -7.15
C HIS A 221 -1.64 -8.67 -5.96
N TRP A 222 -1.44 -9.96 -6.21
CA TRP A 222 -1.04 -10.93 -5.20
C TRP A 222 0.18 -11.70 -5.66
N ILE A 223 1.18 -11.83 -4.80
CA ILE A 223 2.32 -12.68 -5.11
C ILE A 223 1.87 -14.15 -5.06
N CYS A 224 2.24 -14.93 -6.08
CA CYS A 224 1.80 -16.30 -6.28
C CYS A 224 3.00 -17.26 -6.42
N ASN A 225 2.74 -18.57 -6.28
CA ASN A 225 3.58 -19.70 -6.66
C ASN A 225 5.09 -19.59 -6.35
N PHE A 226 5.51 -20.02 -5.14
CA PHE A 226 6.92 -19.99 -4.70
C PHE A 226 7.64 -18.66 -4.98
N ASN A 227 6.88 -17.58 -5.18
CA ASN A 227 7.34 -16.24 -5.53
C ASN A 227 7.96 -16.10 -6.92
N THR A 228 7.51 -16.86 -7.91
CA THR A 228 8.02 -16.77 -9.30
C THR A 228 7.18 -15.86 -10.19
N SER A 229 5.95 -15.57 -9.77
CA SER A 229 5.00 -14.70 -10.46
C SER A 229 4.10 -13.97 -9.48
N PHE A 230 3.32 -13.02 -9.99
CA PHE A 230 2.19 -12.46 -9.29
C PHE A 230 0.93 -12.57 -10.15
N VAL A 231 -0.22 -12.60 -9.47
CA VAL A 231 -1.54 -12.58 -10.09
C VAL A 231 -2.12 -11.18 -9.98
N ALA A 232 -2.73 -10.72 -11.07
CA ALA A 232 -3.49 -9.48 -11.11
C ALA A 232 -4.93 -9.74 -11.55
N TYR A 233 -5.85 -8.96 -11.01
CA TYR A 233 -7.24 -8.98 -11.45
C TYR A 233 -7.88 -7.60 -11.31
N ASP A 234 -8.52 -7.14 -12.38
CA ASP A 234 -9.21 -5.85 -12.45
C ASP A 234 -10.64 -5.97 -11.91
N PHE A 235 -10.94 -5.24 -10.84
CA PHE A 235 -12.26 -5.24 -10.20
C PHE A 235 -13.24 -4.23 -10.80
N TYR A 236 -12.78 -3.36 -11.71
CA TYR A 236 -13.59 -2.38 -12.41
C TYR A 236 -13.56 -2.55 -13.93
N GLY A 237 -12.61 -3.33 -14.46
CA GLY A 237 -12.52 -3.75 -15.84
C GLY A 237 -13.57 -4.79 -16.19
N GLY A 238 -14.33 -4.54 -17.25
CA GLY A 238 -15.21 -5.54 -17.86
C GLY A 238 -14.43 -6.33 -18.90
N HIS A 239 -13.67 -7.33 -18.48
CA HIS A 239 -13.01 -8.24 -19.40
C HIS A 239 -14.01 -9.25 -19.96
N ASP A 240 -13.93 -9.54 -21.26
CA ASP A 240 -14.78 -10.52 -21.95
C ASP A 240 -14.50 -11.96 -21.47
N ASP A 241 -13.26 -12.21 -21.02
CA ASP A 241 -12.83 -13.45 -20.38
C ASP A 241 -12.53 -13.14 -18.91
N ASP A 242 -13.45 -13.44 -17.99
CA ASP A 242 -13.30 -13.25 -16.53
C ASP A 242 -12.15 -14.14 -15.96
N ALA A 243 -10.92 -13.75 -16.26
CA ALA A 243 -9.70 -14.48 -15.95
C ALA A 243 -8.67 -13.59 -15.24
N CYS A 244 -7.89 -14.21 -14.36
CA CYS A 244 -6.72 -13.60 -13.73
C CYS A 244 -5.56 -13.46 -14.74
N ASP A 245 -4.86 -12.33 -14.70
CA ASP A 245 -3.56 -12.19 -15.36
C ASP A 245 -2.47 -12.76 -14.47
N ILE A 246 -1.56 -13.55 -15.07
CA ILE A 246 -0.42 -14.14 -14.36
C ILE A 246 0.84 -13.60 -15.00
N ILE A 247 1.67 -12.92 -14.21
CA ILE A 247 2.86 -12.24 -14.70
C ILE A 247 4.07 -12.79 -13.96
N HIS A 248 4.95 -13.45 -14.70
CA HIS A 248 6.23 -13.95 -14.15
C HIS A 248 7.20 -12.80 -13.89
N PHE A 249 8.01 -12.94 -12.83
CA PHE A 249 9.08 -11.99 -12.56
C PHE A 249 10.17 -12.09 -13.64
N PRO A 250 10.91 -10.99 -13.92
CA PRO A 250 12.01 -10.98 -14.91
C PRO A 250 13.10 -12.02 -14.66
N ASP A 251 13.17 -12.55 -13.45
CA ASP A 251 14.16 -13.50 -12.98
C ASP A 251 13.58 -14.86 -12.59
N SER A 252 12.34 -15.13 -13.01
CA SER A 252 11.72 -16.44 -12.88
C SER A 252 12.58 -17.53 -13.52
N GLY A 253 12.81 -18.64 -12.81
CA GLY A 253 13.65 -19.74 -13.27
C GLY A 253 15.16 -19.53 -13.13
N LYS A 254 15.61 -18.44 -12.47
CA LYS A 254 17.02 -18.12 -12.22
C LYS A 254 17.37 -18.13 -10.72
N ASP A 255 16.71 -18.99 -9.95
CA ASP A 255 16.78 -18.97 -8.48
C ASP A 255 18.20 -19.26 -7.93
N ASP A 256 19.06 -19.95 -8.69
CA ASP A 256 20.45 -20.26 -8.29
C ASP A 256 21.42 -19.06 -8.33
N GLU A 257 21.07 -17.99 -9.07
CA GLU A 257 21.89 -16.79 -9.30
C GLU A 257 21.57 -15.63 -8.32
N LEU A 258 20.45 -15.69 -7.59
CA LEU A 258 19.85 -14.56 -6.85
C LEU A 258 19.89 -14.79 -5.33
N ARG A 259 21.07 -14.62 -4.72
CA ARG A 259 21.34 -15.22 -3.40
C ARG A 259 21.06 -14.34 -2.18
N CYS A 260 20.89 -13.02 -2.29
CA CYS A 260 21.08 -12.17 -1.12
C CYS A 260 19.83 -11.53 -0.50
N PHE A 261 18.78 -11.21 -1.26
CA PHE A 261 17.51 -10.82 -0.67
C PHE A 261 16.31 -11.32 -1.46
N ARG A 262 15.27 -11.62 -0.71
CA ARG A 262 14.00 -12.14 -1.20
C ARG A 262 13.24 -11.06 -1.99
N ARG A 263 12.50 -11.46 -3.03
CA ARG A 263 11.72 -10.58 -3.94
C ARG A 263 10.82 -9.59 -3.16
N THR A 264 10.88 -8.30 -3.50
CA THR A 264 10.04 -7.23 -2.90
C THR A 264 9.22 -6.54 -4.00
N LEU A 265 7.92 -6.35 -3.74
CA LEU A 265 7.02 -5.53 -4.58
C LEU A 265 6.62 -4.25 -3.84
N SER A 266 6.47 -3.17 -4.59
CA SER A 266 6.02 -1.87 -4.08
C SER A 266 5.30 -1.10 -5.18
N THR A 267 4.88 0.14 -4.88
CA THR A 267 4.33 1.07 -5.86
C THR A 267 5.13 2.36 -5.87
N SER A 268 5.33 2.94 -7.06
CA SER A 268 5.92 4.27 -7.20
C SER A 268 5.43 4.90 -8.50
N GLU A 269 5.10 6.19 -8.44
CA GLU A 269 4.64 6.98 -9.58
C GLU A 269 3.50 6.32 -10.37
N GLY A 270 2.59 5.65 -9.66
CA GLY A 270 1.44 4.98 -10.28
C GLY A 270 1.77 3.69 -11.01
N SER A 271 2.87 3.02 -10.68
CA SER A 271 3.21 1.70 -11.23
C SER A 271 3.65 0.71 -10.17
N ILE A 272 3.41 -0.57 -10.44
CA ILE A 272 4.01 -1.67 -9.68
C ILE A 272 5.51 -1.70 -9.97
N VAL A 273 6.30 -1.78 -8.90
CA VAL A 273 7.76 -1.86 -8.97
C VAL A 273 8.24 -3.12 -8.27
N TYR A 274 9.20 -3.77 -8.91
CA TYR A 274 9.82 -5.00 -8.46
C TYR A 274 11.33 -4.83 -8.31
N PHE A 275 11.89 -5.41 -7.25
CA PHE A 275 13.31 -5.34 -6.94
C PHE A 275 13.93 -6.73 -6.92
N ASN A 276 15.07 -6.86 -7.58
CA ASN A 276 15.95 -8.01 -7.43
C ASN A 276 17.43 -7.60 -7.40
N GLU A 277 18.26 -8.51 -6.89
CA GLU A 277 19.71 -8.35 -6.92
C GLU A 277 20.29 -9.28 -7.98
N PHE A 278 21.18 -8.75 -8.81
CA PHE A 278 21.97 -9.55 -9.73
C PHE A 278 23.43 -9.53 -9.30
N GLY A 279 24.07 -10.70 -9.20
CA GLY A 279 25.46 -10.84 -8.78
C GLY A 279 26.28 -11.60 -9.81
N GLU A 280 27.32 -10.96 -10.37
CA GLU A 280 28.34 -11.61 -11.20
C GLU A 280 29.72 -11.26 -10.64
N ASN A 281 30.57 -12.26 -10.39
CA ASN A 281 31.94 -12.08 -9.90
C ASN A 281 32.08 -11.15 -8.67
N ALA A 282 31.23 -11.37 -7.66
CA ALA A 282 31.14 -10.58 -6.41
C ALA A 282 30.67 -9.12 -6.55
N ASN A 283 30.45 -8.60 -7.76
CA ASN A 283 29.84 -7.30 -7.97
C ASN A 283 28.31 -7.45 -7.95
N ARG A 284 27.68 -6.88 -6.93
CA ARG A 284 26.23 -6.94 -6.73
C ARG A 284 25.56 -5.68 -7.23
N ARG A 285 24.50 -5.87 -8.02
CA ARG A 285 23.71 -4.78 -8.60
C ARG A 285 22.25 -4.95 -8.22
N LEU A 286 21.66 -3.89 -7.69
CA LEU A 286 20.22 -3.79 -7.50
C LEU A 286 19.59 -3.41 -8.83
N ARG A 287 18.61 -4.20 -9.26
CA ARG A 287 17.76 -3.92 -10.42
C ARG A 287 16.37 -3.55 -9.93
N VAL A 288 15.84 -2.52 -10.55
CA VAL A 288 14.49 -2.00 -10.31
C VAL A 288 13.72 -2.15 -11.61
N TRP A 289 12.63 -2.92 -11.57
CA TRP A 289 11.77 -3.19 -12.72
C TRP A 289 10.42 -2.54 -12.52
N ARG A 290 9.88 -1.95 -13.58
CA ARG A 290 8.54 -1.36 -13.60
C ARG A 290 7.63 -2.25 -14.44
N LEU A 291 6.46 -2.57 -13.90
CA LEU A 291 5.43 -3.25 -14.67
C LEU A 291 4.87 -2.27 -15.71
N VAL A 292 4.87 -2.66 -16.98
CA VAL A 292 4.37 -1.85 -18.10
C VAL A 292 3.19 -2.50 -18.81
N LYS A 293 3.04 -3.82 -18.73
CA LYS A 293 1.93 -4.57 -19.33
C LYS A 293 1.53 -5.73 -18.43
N TYR A 294 0.25 -6.06 -18.43
CA TYR A 294 -0.29 -7.28 -17.83
C TYR A 294 -0.30 -8.38 -18.91
N THR A 295 0.87 -8.88 -19.25
CA THR A 295 1.04 -10.02 -20.15
C THR A 295 2.00 -11.02 -19.53
N ASP A 296 1.89 -12.29 -19.90
CA ASP A 296 2.89 -13.27 -19.51
C ASP A 296 4.07 -13.23 -20.48
N GLY A 297 5.16 -12.58 -20.08
CA GLY A 297 6.35 -12.46 -20.91
C GLY A 297 7.33 -11.38 -20.45
N PRO A 298 8.54 -11.35 -21.03
CA PRO A 298 9.55 -10.35 -20.70
C PRO A 298 9.08 -8.91 -20.99
N GLU A 299 8.16 -8.72 -21.92
CA GLU A 299 7.57 -7.43 -22.27
C GLU A 299 6.63 -6.85 -21.20
N ALA A 300 6.25 -7.65 -20.20
CA ALA A 300 5.51 -7.18 -19.03
C ALA A 300 6.34 -6.19 -18.19
N TRP A 301 7.66 -6.36 -18.19
CA TRP A 301 8.57 -5.64 -17.33
C TRP A 301 9.57 -4.78 -18.10
N GLN A 302 9.77 -3.56 -17.62
CA GLN A 302 10.81 -2.68 -18.11
C GLN A 302 11.86 -2.48 -17.01
N LEU A 303 13.14 -2.72 -17.33
CA LEU A 303 14.23 -2.36 -16.43
C LEU A 303 14.26 -0.83 -16.29
N PHE A 304 13.90 -0.33 -15.11
CA PHE A 304 13.88 1.09 -14.82
C PHE A 304 15.28 1.59 -14.42
N ARG A 305 15.96 0.87 -13.54
CA ARG A 305 17.31 1.20 -13.06
C ARG A 305 18.11 -0.05 -12.72
N GLU A 306 19.42 0.04 -12.92
CA GLU A 306 20.40 -0.90 -12.39
C GLU A 306 21.50 -0.08 -11.69
N VAL A 307 21.77 -0.39 -10.42
CA VAL A 307 22.72 0.37 -9.59
C VAL A 307 23.64 -0.59 -8.85
N SER A 308 24.95 -0.33 -8.89
CA SER A 308 25.93 -1.05 -8.07
C SER A 308 25.81 -0.60 -6.61
N LEU A 309 25.77 -1.56 -5.69
CA LEU A 309 25.65 -1.29 -4.25
C LEU A 309 26.97 -1.49 -3.48
N VAL A 310 28.08 -1.45 -4.22
CA VAL A 310 29.43 -1.57 -3.65
C VAL A 310 29.66 -0.53 -2.55
N SER A 311 29.22 0.72 -2.72
CA SER A 311 29.38 1.77 -1.70
C SER A 311 28.65 1.46 -0.37
N LEU A 312 27.47 0.84 -0.43
CA LEU A 312 26.78 0.37 0.79
C LEU A 312 27.53 -0.82 1.41
N MET A 313 28.01 -1.75 0.58
CA MET A 313 28.73 -2.94 1.05
C MET A 313 30.07 -2.58 1.69
N GLU A 314 30.84 -1.66 1.09
CA GLU A 314 32.08 -1.11 1.65
C GLU A 314 31.83 -0.38 2.98
N SER A 315 30.66 0.25 3.13
CA SER A 315 30.19 0.83 4.39
C SER A 315 29.72 -0.22 5.41
N GLY A 316 29.86 -1.51 5.06
CA GLY A 316 29.49 -2.66 5.86
C GLY A 316 27.99 -2.83 6.02
N ILE A 317 27.15 -2.29 5.14
CA ILE A 317 25.68 -2.33 5.28
C ILE A 317 25.14 -3.62 4.65
N TYR A 318 24.50 -4.46 5.48
CA TYR A 318 23.67 -5.58 5.03
C TYR A 318 22.22 -5.12 4.93
N TYR A 319 21.67 -5.09 3.71
CA TYR A 319 20.39 -4.45 3.43
C TYR A 319 19.37 -5.40 2.80
N PHE A 320 18.09 -5.05 2.88
CA PHE A 320 17.04 -5.56 2.00
C PHE A 320 16.05 -4.44 1.64
N PRO A 321 15.43 -4.47 0.44
CA PRO A 321 14.45 -3.46 0.04
C PRO A 321 13.15 -3.56 0.85
N VAL A 322 12.69 -2.41 1.36
CA VAL A 322 11.43 -2.30 2.11
C VAL A 322 10.33 -1.73 1.21
N VAL A 323 10.54 -0.52 0.68
CA VAL A 323 9.52 0.20 -0.10
C VAL A 323 10.18 1.25 -0.99
N MET A 324 9.49 1.65 -2.05
CA MET A 324 9.88 2.80 -2.86
C MET A 324 9.16 4.08 -2.39
N HIS A 325 9.75 5.24 -2.65
CA HIS A 325 9.03 6.50 -2.42
C HIS A 325 7.80 6.59 -3.37
N PRO A 326 6.59 6.93 -2.88
CA PRO A 326 5.37 6.87 -3.71
C PRO A 326 5.39 7.79 -4.94
N LEU A 327 6.08 8.93 -4.87
CA LEU A 327 6.14 9.94 -5.95
C LEU A 327 7.53 10.13 -6.58
N LYS A 328 8.56 9.45 -6.07
CA LYS A 328 9.95 9.69 -6.48
C LYS A 328 10.62 8.35 -6.73
N SER A 329 10.52 7.88 -7.96
CA SER A 329 11.09 6.60 -8.38
C SER A 329 12.64 6.54 -8.31
N GLU A 330 13.30 7.64 -7.99
CA GLU A 330 14.73 7.65 -7.68
C GLU A 330 15.05 7.32 -6.22
N ILE A 331 14.08 7.31 -5.30
CA ILE A 331 14.32 7.10 -3.87
C ILE A 331 13.78 5.73 -3.44
N ILE A 332 14.67 4.90 -2.89
CA ILE A 332 14.34 3.61 -2.30
C ILE A 332 14.69 3.60 -0.80
N TYR A 333 13.85 2.91 -0.02
CA TYR A 333 14.06 2.69 1.41
C TYR A 333 14.50 1.23 1.62
N LEU A 334 15.71 1.06 2.15
CA LEU A 334 16.32 -0.23 2.44
C LEU A 334 16.52 -0.38 3.94
N TRP A 335 16.24 -1.54 4.53
CA TRP A 335 16.54 -1.76 5.94
C TRP A 335 17.94 -2.33 6.11
N SER A 336 18.78 -1.68 6.92
CA SER A 336 20.08 -2.21 7.32
C SER A 336 19.95 -3.04 8.60
N ARG A 337 20.18 -4.35 8.50
CA ARG A 337 20.09 -5.26 9.66
C ARG A 337 21.19 -4.99 10.68
N ASN A 338 22.43 -4.94 10.22
CA ASN A 338 23.58 -4.82 11.12
C ASN A 338 23.71 -3.41 11.73
N LYS A 339 23.18 -2.38 11.06
CA LYS A 339 23.14 -1.01 11.60
C LYS A 339 21.81 -0.67 12.30
N LYS A 340 20.80 -1.55 12.22
CA LYS A 340 19.44 -1.38 12.78
C LYS A 340 18.82 -0.02 12.42
N GLY A 341 18.81 0.29 11.12
CA GLY A 341 18.28 1.57 10.65
C GLY A 341 17.86 1.53 9.18
N MET A 342 17.06 2.51 8.79
CA MET A 342 16.60 2.67 7.41
C MET A 342 17.62 3.45 6.60
N VAL A 343 18.00 2.89 5.46
CA VAL A 343 18.86 3.53 4.47
C VAL A 343 17.97 4.14 3.39
N LEU A 344 18.06 5.45 3.24
CA LEU A 344 17.46 6.17 2.13
C LEU A 344 18.50 6.23 1.03
N PHE A 345 18.21 5.63 -0.12
CA PHE A 345 19.16 5.58 -1.22
C PHE A 345 18.59 6.26 -2.46
N ASN A 346 19.31 7.23 -2.99
CA ASN A 346 18.99 7.88 -4.25
C ASN A 346 19.66 7.10 -5.40
N LEU A 347 18.85 6.38 -6.17
CA LEU A 347 19.26 5.56 -7.31
C LEU A 347 19.85 6.39 -8.48
N ARG A 348 19.60 7.71 -8.53
CA ARG A 348 20.12 8.59 -9.57
C ARG A 348 21.47 9.21 -9.20
N THR A 349 21.59 9.72 -7.98
CA THR A 349 22.82 10.39 -7.51
C THR A 349 23.78 9.44 -6.81
N HIS A 350 23.34 8.22 -6.49
CA HIS A 350 24.07 7.20 -5.74
C HIS A 350 24.44 7.65 -4.32
N VAL A 351 23.77 8.68 -3.80
CA VAL A 351 23.91 9.16 -2.43
C VAL A 351 22.95 8.39 -1.53
N PHE A 352 23.43 7.94 -0.37
CA PHE A 352 22.59 7.37 0.67
C PHE A 352 22.77 8.07 2.02
N SER A 353 21.75 8.00 2.85
CA SER A 353 21.77 8.38 4.26
C SER A 353 21.20 7.25 5.11
N LEU A 354 21.76 7.06 6.31
CA LEU A 354 21.28 6.09 7.30
C LEU A 354 20.50 6.85 8.37
N HIS A 355 19.30 6.38 8.66
CA HIS A 355 18.38 6.96 9.63
C HIS A 355 18.05 5.90 10.68
N LYS A 356 18.37 6.17 11.94
CA LYS A 356 18.11 5.23 13.04
C LYS A 356 16.96 5.70 13.93
N GLU A 357 16.33 4.75 14.58
CA GLU A 357 15.23 4.99 15.51
C GLU A 357 15.66 5.76 16.77
N SER A 358 16.91 5.60 17.21
CA SER A 358 17.46 6.31 18.38
C SER A 358 17.90 7.74 18.10
N GLU A 359 17.88 8.16 16.85
CA GLU A 359 18.25 9.52 16.43
C GLU A 359 16.99 10.39 16.37
N ASP A 360 17.13 11.69 16.70
CA ASP A 360 16.03 12.65 16.59
C ASP A 360 15.43 12.67 15.17
N GLU A 361 14.20 13.16 15.03
CA GLU A 361 13.49 13.33 13.75
C GLU A 361 14.42 13.81 12.62
N THR A 362 14.75 12.89 11.71
CA THR A 362 15.76 13.13 10.69
C THR A 362 15.12 13.63 9.40
N LYS A 363 15.72 14.66 8.80
CA LYS A 363 15.27 15.21 7.52
C LYS A 363 15.62 14.27 6.37
N CYS A 364 14.62 13.95 5.57
CA CYS A 364 14.75 13.26 4.29
C CYS A 364 15.32 14.18 3.21
N MET A 365 15.79 13.57 2.10
CA MET A 365 16.27 14.30 0.92
C MET A 365 15.24 15.24 0.27
N ASP A 366 13.96 15.05 0.57
CA ASP A 366 12.85 15.89 0.08
C ASP A 366 12.40 16.98 1.07
N GLY A 367 13.10 17.14 2.19
CA GLY A 367 12.78 18.10 3.25
C GLY A 367 11.67 17.65 4.21
N CYS A 368 11.02 16.52 3.95
CA CYS A 368 10.11 15.88 4.89
C CYS A 368 10.91 15.21 6.03
N THR A 369 10.22 14.73 7.05
CA THR A 369 10.79 14.08 8.22
C THR A 369 10.46 12.59 8.18
N LEU A 370 11.44 11.75 8.55
CA LEU A 370 11.23 10.33 8.80
C LEU A 370 11.22 10.06 10.32
N SER A 371 10.19 9.38 10.78
CA SER A 371 10.06 8.90 12.15
C SER A 371 9.87 7.39 12.18
N PHE A 372 10.28 6.80 13.30
CA PHE A 372 10.25 5.35 13.52
C PHE A 372 9.49 5.04 14.80
N ASN A 373 8.81 3.91 14.82
CA ASN A 373 8.15 3.41 16.02
C ASN A 373 8.29 1.90 16.13
N ARG A 374 9.14 1.46 17.06
CA ARG A 374 9.57 0.08 17.27
C ARG A 374 9.98 -0.60 15.96
N CYS A 375 10.56 0.18 15.04
CA CYS A 375 10.87 -0.28 13.69
C CYS A 375 11.92 -1.38 13.72
N SER A 376 12.95 -1.24 14.56
CA SER A 376 13.95 -2.29 14.70
C SER A 376 13.35 -3.59 15.23
N GLU A 377 12.44 -3.52 16.20
CA GLU A 377 11.81 -4.71 16.76
C GLU A 377 10.88 -5.38 15.75
N TYR A 378 10.09 -4.59 15.02
CA TYR A 378 9.28 -5.07 13.93
C TYR A 378 10.17 -5.82 12.93
N MET A 379 11.19 -5.18 12.38
CA MET A 379 12.06 -5.76 11.35
C MET A 379 12.79 -7.04 11.82
N GLU A 380 13.20 -7.11 13.09
CA GLU A 380 13.78 -8.34 13.67
C GLU A 380 12.72 -9.44 13.88
N SER A 381 11.51 -9.09 14.33
CA SER A 381 10.41 -10.06 14.47
C SER A 381 10.03 -10.67 13.13
N MET A 382 10.02 -9.85 12.08
CA MET A 382 9.84 -10.29 10.71
C MET A 382 10.90 -11.33 10.40
N TYR A 383 12.18 -10.99 10.62
CA TYR A 383 13.33 -11.86 10.38
C TYR A 383 13.28 -13.20 11.16
N GLY A 384 12.74 -13.22 12.38
CA GLY A 384 12.62 -14.43 13.18
C GLY A 384 11.69 -15.51 12.60
N TYR A 385 10.69 -15.12 11.79
CA TYR A 385 9.81 -16.07 11.07
C TYR A 385 10.49 -16.74 9.86
N PHE A 386 11.76 -16.41 9.59
CA PHE A 386 12.50 -16.91 8.43
C PHE A 386 13.11 -18.28 8.76
N PHE A 387 12.58 -19.35 8.16
CA PHE A 387 13.32 -20.61 8.05
C PHE A 387 14.44 -20.45 7.01
N PRO A 388 15.72 -20.61 7.37
CA PRO A 388 16.85 -20.48 6.45
C PRO A 388 16.91 -21.56 5.36
N SER A 389 16.08 -22.61 5.46
CA SER A 389 16.14 -23.79 4.60
C SER A 389 15.45 -23.62 3.23
N SER A 390 14.69 -22.54 3.01
CA SER A 390 14.05 -22.24 1.71
C SER A 390 14.77 -21.08 1.02
N TYR A 391 15.81 -21.43 0.28
CA TYR A 391 16.49 -20.58 -0.70
C TYR A 391 15.45 -20.08 -1.73
N GLY A 392 15.34 -18.77 -1.96
CA GLY A 392 14.44 -18.20 -2.99
C GLY A 392 13.06 -17.66 -2.55
N GLY A 393 12.76 -17.56 -1.24
CA GLY A 393 11.45 -17.05 -0.77
C GLY A 393 11.18 -15.54 -1.02
N THR A 394 10.02 -15.01 -0.59
CA THR A 394 9.68 -13.57 -0.54
C THR A 394 9.97 -12.91 0.80
N ASN A 395 10.28 -11.60 0.76
CA ASN A 395 10.24 -10.77 1.96
C ASN A 395 8.78 -10.65 2.34
N CYS A 396 8.32 -11.47 3.28
CA CYS A 396 6.97 -11.38 3.81
C CYS A 396 6.87 -10.11 4.66
N LEU A 397 6.97 -8.90 4.12
CA LEU A 397 6.67 -7.70 4.90
C LEU A 397 5.17 -7.69 5.17
N PHE A 398 4.79 -7.87 6.43
CA PHE A 398 3.41 -7.80 6.90
C PHE A 398 3.06 -6.34 7.18
N ALA A 399 3.22 -5.51 6.15
CA ALA A 399 2.94 -4.10 6.23
C ALA A 399 2.42 -3.57 4.89
N SER A 400 1.59 -2.55 4.97
CA SER A 400 1.04 -1.85 3.81
C SER A 400 1.56 -0.43 3.77
N GLN A 401 1.94 0.05 2.59
CA GLN A 401 2.26 1.46 2.40
C GLN A 401 0.96 2.26 2.33
N TYR A 402 0.71 3.10 3.33
CA TYR A 402 -0.41 4.04 3.34
C TYR A 402 0.08 5.41 2.90
N VAL A 403 -0.50 5.94 1.82
CA VAL A 403 -0.15 7.27 1.28
C VAL A 403 -1.31 8.21 1.55
N LEU A 404 -1.04 9.42 2.06
CA LEU A 404 -2.12 10.39 2.28
C LEU A 404 -2.81 10.75 0.96
N PRO A 405 -4.15 10.84 0.95
CA PRO A 405 -4.89 11.21 -0.25
C PRO A 405 -4.53 12.63 -0.67
N ARG A 406 -4.44 12.91 -1.97
CA ARG A 406 -4.24 14.28 -2.49
C ARG A 406 -5.55 14.98 -2.84
N TRP A 407 -6.65 14.54 -2.23
CA TRP A 407 -8.02 15.02 -2.45
C TRP A 407 -8.71 15.32 -1.11
N LEU A 408 -9.82 16.06 -1.18
CA LEU A 408 -10.61 16.51 -0.01
C LEU A 408 -12.05 15.95 0.01
N HIS A 409 -12.38 15.04 -0.91
CA HIS A 409 -13.71 14.44 -0.99
C HIS A 409 -14.01 13.58 0.24
N ARG A 410 -15.30 13.32 0.48
CA ARG A 410 -15.71 12.41 1.56
C ARG A 410 -15.54 10.97 1.10
N LEU A 411 -15.49 10.06 2.08
CA LEU A 411 -15.57 8.63 1.82
C LEU A 411 -16.83 8.33 0.98
N PRO A 412 -16.72 7.63 -0.18
CA PRO A 412 -17.89 7.15 -0.91
C PRO A 412 -18.78 6.30 -0.02
N ARG A 413 -20.10 6.44 -0.15
CA ARG A 413 -21.06 5.66 0.63
C ARG A 413 -22.19 5.19 -0.28
N PRO A 414 -22.79 4.03 0.03
CA PRO A 414 -24.04 3.63 -0.61
C PRO A 414 -25.07 4.74 -0.43
N GLN A 415 -25.80 5.06 -1.49
CA GLN A 415 -26.95 5.96 -1.39
C GLN A 415 -28.00 5.28 -0.48
N PRO A 416 -28.60 5.99 0.48
CA PRO A 416 -29.73 5.45 1.21
C PRO A 416 -30.86 5.16 0.22
N SER A 417 -31.35 3.92 0.24
CA SER A 417 -32.49 3.43 -0.54
C SER A 417 -33.77 4.17 -0.23
#